data_AF-A0A4U0VN85-F1
#
_entry.id   AF-A0A4U0VN85-F1
#
_cell.length_a   1.000
_cell.length_b   1.000
_cell.length_c   1.000
_cell.angle_alpha   90.00
_cell.angle_beta   90.00
_cell.angle_gamma   90.00
#
_symmetry.space_group_name_H-M   'P 1'
#
loop_
_entity.id
_entity.type
_entity.pdbx_description
1 polymer ?
#
loop_
_entity_poly.entity_id
_entity_poly.type
_entity_poly.pdbx_seq_one_letter_code
_entity_poly.pdbx_strand_id
1 'polypeptide(L)'
;MIIKYSFLQHSCWALEGVLQGSPAPIWPNKKYGEGSSREHAALEPRYLGGTAVITRSFARIHKTNLKKQGMLPLNFVNPADYDKVRPDDKVDLLGIKELAEGSKVTLRLHHKDGSTEDIPLSHTFNAGQLSWFKAGSALNFMAQNKK
;
A
#
# COMPACT_ATOMS: atom_id res chain seq x y z
N MET A 1 10.50 -11.34 -7.67
CA MET A 1 9.80 -11.64 -6.41
C MET A 1 8.37 -11.19 -6.63
N ILE A 2 7.51 -12.15 -6.97
CA ILE A 2 6.08 -11.95 -7.20
C ILE A 2 5.45 -11.96 -5.80
N ILE A 3 5.01 -10.81 -5.31
CA ILE A 3 4.40 -10.71 -3.98
C ILE A 3 2.89 -10.86 -4.16
N LYS A 4 2.40 -12.09 -4.04
CA LYS A 4 0.96 -12.39 -4.04
C LYS A 4 0.32 -11.87 -2.76
N TYR A 5 -0.71 -11.05 -2.86
CA TYR A 5 -1.62 -10.80 -1.74
C TYR A 5 -2.86 -11.69 -1.83
N SER A 6 -3.18 -12.33 -0.71
CA SER A 6 -4.49 -12.93 -0.43
C SER A 6 -5.21 -11.97 0.50
N PHE A 7 -6.40 -11.51 0.12
CA PHE A 7 -7.31 -10.80 1.02
C PHE A 7 -7.69 -11.76 2.15
N LEU A 8 -7.09 -11.62 3.33
CA LEU A 8 -7.51 -12.34 4.53
C LEU A 8 -8.52 -11.47 5.27
N GLN A 9 -9.76 -11.92 5.19
CA GLN A 9 -10.94 -11.43 5.88
C GLN A 9 -10.77 -11.68 7.38
N HIS A 10 -11.15 -10.68 8.18
CA HIS A 10 -11.29 -10.66 9.64
C HIS A 10 -10.10 -10.09 10.44
N SER A 11 -10.43 -9.09 11.28
CA SER A 11 -9.61 -8.44 12.31
C SER A 11 -8.53 -7.44 11.87
N CYS A 12 -8.93 -6.40 11.15
CA CYS A 12 -8.32 -5.06 11.24
C CYS A 12 -9.29 -4.07 10.59
N TRP A 13 -9.63 -2.99 11.28
CA TRP A 13 -10.54 -1.92 10.83
C TRP A 13 -9.98 -1.07 9.67
N ALA A 14 -9.12 -1.64 8.82
CA ALA A 14 -8.52 -1.02 7.64
C ALA A 14 -9.26 -1.35 6.32
N LEU A 15 -10.33 -2.16 6.35
CA LEU A 15 -10.97 -2.66 5.14
C LEU A 15 -12.50 -2.84 5.22
N GLU A 16 -13.22 -2.02 5.98
CA GLU A 16 -14.70 -1.96 5.90
C GLU A 16 -15.17 -0.85 4.95
N GLY A 17 -14.82 -1.01 3.67
CA GLY A 17 -15.45 -0.28 2.57
C GLY A 17 -15.98 -1.17 1.44
N VAL A 18 -15.69 -2.49 1.45
CA VAL A 18 -15.99 -3.37 0.30
C VAL A 18 -16.57 -4.74 0.68
N LEU A 19 -16.81 -5.06 1.96
CA LEU A 19 -17.31 -6.41 2.35
C LEU A 19 -18.62 -6.47 3.16
N GLN A 20 -19.50 -5.49 3.01
CA GLN A 20 -20.94 -5.70 3.14
C GLN A 20 -21.58 -4.94 1.99
N GLY A 21 -22.45 -5.56 1.21
CA GLY A 21 -23.05 -5.02 -0.02
C GLY A 21 -23.97 -3.81 0.18
N SER A 22 -23.51 -2.81 0.91
CA SER A 22 -24.10 -1.49 1.09
C SER A 22 -23.16 -0.46 0.49
N PRO A 23 -23.62 0.44 -0.41
CA PRO A 23 -22.80 1.51 -0.93
C PRO A 23 -22.49 2.48 0.21
N ALA A 24 -21.30 2.36 0.81
CA ALA A 24 -20.83 3.37 1.74
C ALA A 24 -20.64 4.67 0.94
N PRO A 25 -21.22 5.82 1.37
CA PRO A 25 -21.08 7.06 0.65
C PRO A 25 -19.58 7.41 0.55
N ILE A 26 -19.11 7.56 -0.70
CA ILE A 26 -17.76 8.00 -1.02
C ILE A 26 -17.71 9.49 -0.68
N TRP A 27 -17.12 9.84 0.46
CA TRP A 27 -16.87 11.23 0.80
C TRP A 27 -15.57 11.64 0.11
N PRO A 28 -15.59 12.59 -0.86
CA PRO A 28 -14.41 12.97 -1.66
C PRO A 28 -13.23 13.51 -0.83
N ASN A 29 -13.43 13.80 0.47
CA ASN A 29 -12.44 14.40 1.35
C ASN A 29 -11.77 13.44 2.35
N LYS A 30 -12.15 12.15 2.41
CA LYS A 30 -11.65 11.23 3.44
C LYS A 30 -10.32 10.61 3.02
N LYS A 31 -9.31 10.71 3.88
CA LYS A 31 -7.96 10.19 3.63
C LYS A 31 -7.74 8.86 4.36
N TYR A 32 -7.06 7.91 3.72
CA TYR A 32 -6.73 6.65 4.41
C TYR A 32 -5.79 6.90 5.60
N GLY A 33 -6.15 6.38 6.78
CA GLY A 33 -5.44 6.63 8.04
C GLY A 33 -5.78 7.95 8.75
N GLU A 34 -6.94 8.53 8.44
CA GLU A 34 -7.50 9.68 9.17
C GLU A 34 -8.17 9.21 10.48
N GLY A 35 -7.74 9.75 11.63
CA GLY A 35 -8.13 9.30 12.98
C GLY A 35 -6.92 9.22 13.94
N SER A 36 -7.13 8.84 15.21
CA SER A 36 -6.09 8.83 16.25
C SER A 36 -5.23 7.56 16.29
N SER A 37 -5.71 6.42 15.79
CA SER A 37 -5.05 5.10 15.93
C SER A 37 -3.98 4.81 14.84
N ARG A 38 -3.02 5.72 14.68
CA ARG A 38 -2.15 5.82 13.48
C ARG A 38 -0.95 4.88 13.42
N GLU A 39 -0.52 4.33 14.55
CA GLU A 39 0.68 3.48 14.63
C GLU A 39 0.34 1.99 14.57
N HIS A 40 -0.73 1.57 15.28
CA HIS A 40 -1.24 0.20 15.22
C HIS A 40 -1.69 -0.20 13.80
N ALA A 41 -2.37 0.71 13.08
CA ALA A 41 -2.80 0.50 11.70
C ALA A 41 -1.67 0.30 10.68
N ALA A 42 -0.41 0.60 11.04
CA ALA A 42 0.76 0.36 10.19
C ALA A 42 1.53 -0.92 10.57
N LEU A 43 1.39 -1.40 11.81
CA LEU A 43 2.04 -2.60 12.32
C LEU A 43 1.25 -3.87 11.96
N GLU A 44 -0.08 -3.81 12.06
CA GLU A 44 -0.97 -4.95 11.78
C GLU A 44 -0.81 -5.48 10.34
N PRO A 45 -0.81 -4.64 9.28
CA PRO A 45 -0.59 -5.13 7.92
C PRO A 45 0.77 -5.80 7.76
N ARG A 46 1.83 -5.27 8.38
CA ARG A 46 3.17 -5.85 8.25
C ARG A 46 3.30 -7.19 8.98
N TYR A 47 2.69 -7.30 10.16
CA TYR A 47 2.66 -8.56 10.91
C TYR A 47 1.95 -9.67 10.11
N LEU A 48 0.90 -9.33 9.36
CA LEU A 48 0.17 -10.24 8.48
C LEU A 48 0.88 -10.52 7.13
N GLY A 49 2.13 -10.08 6.96
CA GLY A 49 2.89 -10.27 5.71
C GLY A 49 2.55 -9.27 4.61
N GLY A 50 1.81 -8.19 4.94
CA GLY A 50 1.63 -6.98 4.13
C GLY A 50 2.94 -6.28 3.80
N THR A 51 3.08 -5.82 2.56
CA THR A 51 4.29 -5.19 2.00
C THR A 51 3.93 -3.87 1.35
N ALA A 52 2.70 -3.73 0.83
CA ALA A 52 2.21 -2.51 0.19
C ALA A 52 0.79 -2.18 0.63
N VAL A 53 0.48 -0.89 0.63
CA VAL A 53 -0.87 -0.36 0.81
C VAL A 53 -1.12 0.56 -0.38
N ILE A 54 -2.19 0.32 -1.14
CA ILE A 54 -2.52 1.08 -2.35
C ILE A 54 -3.84 1.80 -2.11
N THR A 55 -3.85 3.13 -2.28
CA THR A 55 -5.05 3.94 -2.00
C THR A 55 -5.22 5.08 -3.01
N ARG A 56 -6.35 5.78 -2.97
CA ARG A 56 -6.51 7.05 -3.71
C ARG A 56 -5.72 8.18 -3.05
N SER A 57 -5.69 8.23 -1.72
CA SER A 57 -4.91 9.19 -0.96
C SER A 57 -4.66 8.76 0.50
N PHE A 58 -3.51 9.17 1.05
CA PHE A 58 -3.15 8.95 2.45
C PHE A 58 -3.22 10.22 3.29
N ALA A 59 -3.55 10.05 4.57
CA ALA A 59 -3.27 11.07 5.59
C ALA A 59 -1.75 11.23 5.77
N ARG A 60 -1.28 12.48 5.92
CA ARG A 60 0.16 12.82 5.95
C ARG A 60 0.96 12.00 6.97
N ILE A 61 0.43 11.86 8.19
CA ILE A 61 1.12 11.19 9.30
C ILE A 61 1.13 9.68 9.13
N HIS A 62 0.00 9.09 8.73
CA HIS A 62 -0.11 7.65 8.52
C HIS A 62 0.80 7.16 7.39
N LYS A 63 0.92 7.94 6.29
CA LYS A 63 1.87 7.64 5.21
C LYS A 63 3.31 7.54 5.71
N THR A 64 3.72 8.44 6.60
CA THR A 64 5.08 8.43 7.16
C THR A 64 5.29 7.21 8.06
N ASN A 65 4.28 6.82 8.85
CA ASN A 65 4.37 5.65 9.72
C ASN A 65 4.53 4.36 8.90
N LEU A 66 3.76 4.18 7.83
CA LEU A 66 3.90 3.04 6.92
C LEU A 66 5.34 2.91 6.38
N LYS A 67 5.94 4.03 5.94
CA LYS A 67 7.33 4.04 5.46
C LYS A 67 8.34 3.69 6.55
N LYS A 68 8.15 4.18 7.77
CA LYS A 68 9.03 3.84 8.91
C LYS A 68 8.97 2.35 9.23
N GLN A 69 7.81 1.72 9.04
CA GLN A 69 7.64 0.27 9.16
C GLN A 69 8.05 -0.48 7.89
N GLY A 70 8.70 0.15 6.90
CA GLY A 70 9.16 -0.52 5.68
C GLY A 70 8.03 -1.05 4.80
N MET A 71 6.82 -0.49 4.89
CA MET A 71 5.72 -0.73 3.97
C MET A 71 5.83 0.20 2.75
N LEU A 72 5.21 -0.18 1.63
CA LEU A 72 5.07 0.62 0.41
C LEU A 72 3.70 1.30 0.35
N PRO A 73 3.54 2.55 0.83
CA PRO A 73 2.36 3.34 0.55
C PRO A 73 2.40 3.87 -0.88
N LEU A 74 1.48 3.37 -1.71
CA LEU A 74 1.33 3.71 -3.12
C LEU A 74 -0.03 4.38 -3.35
N ASN A 75 -0.07 5.36 -4.24
CA ASN A 75 -1.33 5.94 -4.68
C ASN A 75 -1.59 5.63 -6.15
N PHE A 76 -2.85 5.46 -6.52
CA PHE A 76 -3.24 5.52 -7.92
C PHE A 76 -2.85 6.87 -8.51
N VAL A 77 -2.23 6.86 -9.70
CA VAL A 77 -1.97 8.11 -10.44
C VAL A 77 -3.27 8.76 -10.85
N ASN A 78 -4.22 7.96 -11.36
CA ASN A 78 -5.60 8.37 -11.59
C ASN A 78 -6.51 7.70 -10.54
N PRO A 79 -7.12 8.46 -9.61
CA PRO A 79 -7.99 7.90 -8.57
C PRO A 79 -9.15 7.03 -9.08
N ALA A 80 -9.62 7.24 -10.31
CA ALA A 80 -10.68 6.44 -10.91
C ALA A 80 -10.25 5.00 -11.25
N ASP A 81 -8.94 4.74 -11.38
CA ASP A 81 -8.44 3.38 -11.62
C ASP A 81 -8.70 2.44 -10.43
N TYR A 82 -8.99 2.98 -9.25
CA TYR A 82 -9.46 2.18 -8.11
C TYR A 82 -10.70 1.36 -8.45
N ASP A 83 -11.63 1.92 -9.24
CA ASP A 83 -12.91 1.28 -9.54
C ASP A 83 -12.76 0.11 -10.54
N LYS A 84 -11.56 -0.07 -11.09
CA LYS A 84 -11.21 -1.21 -11.95
C LYS A 84 -10.77 -2.45 -11.17
N VAL A 85 -10.35 -2.26 -9.91
CA VAL A 85 -9.87 -3.35 -9.06
C VAL A 85 -11.06 -4.15 -8.54
N ARG A 86 -11.10 -5.45 -8.86
CA ARG A 86 -12.14 -6.37 -8.41
C ARG A 86 -11.68 -7.14 -7.16
N PRO A 87 -12.58 -7.52 -6.25
CA PRO A 87 -12.21 -8.24 -5.02
C PRO A 87 -11.52 -9.59 -5.24
N ASP A 88 -11.74 -10.25 -6.39
CA ASP A 88 -11.19 -11.54 -6.76
C ASP A 88 -9.94 -11.46 -7.66
N ASP A 89 -9.46 -10.24 -7.95
CA ASP A 89 -8.25 -10.03 -8.73
C ASP A 89 -7.01 -10.49 -7.95
N LYS A 90 -6.10 -11.16 -8.67
CA LYS A 90 -4.72 -11.32 -8.19
C LYS A 90 -3.91 -10.11 -8.65
N VAL A 91 -2.96 -9.69 -7.84
CA VAL A 91 -2.19 -8.48 -8.11
C VAL A 91 -0.69 -8.71 -8.04
N ASP A 92 0.04 -8.09 -8.96
CA ASP A 92 1.49 -7.98 -8.94
C ASP A 92 1.93 -6.52 -8.87
N LEU A 93 3.04 -6.27 -8.18
CA LEU A 93 3.72 -4.97 -8.20
C LEU A 93 5.02 -5.06 -8.99
N LEU A 94 5.07 -4.33 -10.09
CA LEU A 94 6.23 -4.25 -10.99
C LEU A 94 7.04 -2.97 -10.71
N GLY A 95 8.34 -3.02 -10.99
CA GLY A 95 9.26 -1.89 -10.74
C GLY A 95 9.76 -1.76 -9.30
N ILE A 96 9.40 -2.69 -8.40
CA ILE A 96 9.85 -2.66 -7.00
C ILE A 96 11.37 -2.89 -6.86
N LYS A 97 11.99 -3.65 -7.77
CA LYS A 97 13.43 -3.91 -7.72
C LYS A 97 14.26 -2.68 -8.05
N GLU A 98 13.80 -1.86 -8.99
CA GLU A 98 14.47 -0.60 -9.38
C GLU A 98 13.92 0.63 -8.64
N LEU A 99 13.26 0.44 -7.48
CA LEU A 99 12.61 1.52 -6.75
C LEU A 99 13.61 2.63 -6.38
N ALA A 100 13.36 3.82 -6.93
CA ALA A 100 14.17 5.02 -6.78
C ALA A 100 13.28 6.26 -6.57
N GLU A 101 13.86 7.40 -6.22
CA GLU A 101 13.10 8.64 -6.14
C GLU A 101 12.45 8.96 -7.49
N GLY A 102 11.15 9.27 -7.48
CA GLY A 102 10.39 9.54 -8.71
C GLY A 102 10.18 8.35 -9.65
N SER A 103 10.63 7.15 -9.29
CA SER A 103 10.38 5.95 -10.09
C SER A 103 8.89 5.61 -10.19
N LYS A 104 8.52 4.88 -11.24
CA LYS A 104 7.15 4.40 -11.43
C LYS A 104 7.01 2.99 -10.90
N VAL A 105 5.89 2.73 -10.24
CA VAL A 105 5.46 1.39 -9.84
C VAL A 105 4.19 1.06 -10.60
N THR A 106 4.07 -0.17 -11.09
CA THR A 106 2.87 -0.59 -11.83
C THR A 106 2.17 -1.68 -11.04
N LEU A 107 0.86 -1.52 -10.85
CA LEU A 107 -0.04 -2.55 -10.38
C LEU A 107 -0.55 -3.34 -11.59
N ARG A 108 -0.20 -4.61 -11.69
CA ARG A 108 -0.79 -5.51 -12.66
C ARG A 108 -1.92 -6.28 -12.02
N LEU A 109 -3.14 -6.07 -12.50
CA LEU A 109 -4.32 -6.83 -12.16
C LEU A 109 -4.38 -8.08 -13.03
N HIS A 110 -4.70 -9.22 -12.43
CA HIS A 110 -5.01 -10.47 -13.10
C HIS A 110 -6.45 -10.83 -12.76
N HIS A 111 -7.34 -10.55 -13.69
CA HIS A 111 -8.76 -10.81 -13.55
C HIS A 111 -9.06 -12.30 -13.63
N LYS A 112 -10.18 -12.72 -13.02
CA LYS A 112 -10.63 -14.11 -13.06
C LYS A 112 -10.97 -14.61 -14.46
N ASP A 113 -11.37 -13.69 -15.36
CA ASP A 113 -11.62 -13.98 -16.78
C ASP A 113 -10.32 -14.19 -17.59
N GLY A 114 -9.15 -14.04 -16.97
CA GLY A 114 -7.85 -14.21 -17.59
C GLY A 114 -7.29 -12.95 -18.25
N SER A 115 -8.06 -11.85 -18.30
CA SER A 115 -7.55 -10.55 -18.74
C SER A 115 -6.62 -9.92 -17.70
N THR A 116 -5.72 -9.07 -18.18
CA THR A 116 -4.77 -8.35 -17.32
C THR A 116 -4.80 -6.86 -17.63
N GLU A 117 -4.70 -6.03 -16.59
CA GLU A 117 -4.62 -4.57 -16.73
C GLU A 117 -3.45 -4.02 -15.91
N ASP A 118 -2.71 -3.09 -16.51
CA ASP A 118 -1.56 -2.42 -15.88
C ASP A 118 -1.95 -1.00 -15.49
N ILE A 119 -1.95 -0.72 -14.18
CA ILE A 119 -2.32 0.56 -13.60
C ILE A 119 -1.07 1.26 -13.02
N PRO A 120 -0.75 2.49 -13.45
CA PRO A 120 0.38 3.22 -12.90
C PRO A 120 0.08 3.71 -11.47
N LEU A 121 1.04 3.48 -10.58
CA LEU A 121 1.04 3.95 -9.21
C LEU A 121 2.15 4.98 -8.98
N SER A 122 1.88 5.89 -8.04
CA SER A 122 2.80 6.90 -7.58
C SER A 122 3.21 6.66 -6.13
N HIS A 123 4.42 7.12 -5.79
CA HIS A 123 4.92 7.10 -4.42
C HIS A 123 5.68 8.40 -4.13
N THR A 124 5.89 8.71 -2.86
CA THR A 124 6.63 9.93 -2.45
C THR A 124 7.86 9.61 -1.61
N PHE A 125 8.51 8.48 -1.87
CA PHE A 125 9.75 8.10 -1.20
C PHE A 125 10.89 9.05 -1.58
N ASN A 126 11.70 9.44 -0.58
CA ASN A 126 13.02 10.02 -0.78
C ASN A 126 14.11 8.97 -0.48
N ALA A 127 15.38 9.27 -0.73
CA ALA A 127 16.50 8.35 -0.64
C ALA A 127 16.63 7.75 0.77
N GLY A 128 16.47 8.57 1.82
CA GLY A 128 16.49 8.08 3.20
C GLY A 128 15.36 7.10 3.49
N GLN A 129 14.14 7.37 3.02
CA GLN A 129 13.01 6.47 3.18
C GLN A 129 13.15 5.18 2.36
N LEU A 130 13.79 5.25 1.18
CA LEU A 130 14.13 4.07 0.38
C LEU A 130 15.14 3.18 1.12
N SER A 131 16.11 3.78 1.82
CA SER A 131 17.04 3.03 2.66
C SER A 131 16.33 2.31 3.82
N TRP A 132 15.33 2.94 4.44
CA TRP A 132 14.48 2.28 5.45
C TRP A 132 13.72 1.10 4.87
N PHE A 133 13.14 1.27 3.67
CA PHE A 133 12.43 0.21 2.98
C PHE A 133 13.35 -0.98 2.66
N LYS A 134 14.54 -0.72 2.12
CA LYS A 134 15.55 -1.75 1.81
C LYS A 134 16.04 -2.50 3.06
N ALA A 135 16.15 -1.81 4.20
CA ALA A 135 16.49 -2.44 5.49
C ALA A 135 15.29 -3.17 6.14
N GLY A 136 14.10 -3.07 5.55
CA GLY A 136 12.85 -3.61 6.09
C GLY A 136 12.17 -2.73 7.14
N SER A 137 12.88 -1.80 7.79
CA SER A 137 12.28 -0.74 8.61
C SER A 137 13.31 0.35 8.91
N ALA A 138 12.84 1.51 9.38
CA ALA A 138 13.72 2.56 9.88
C ALA A 138 14.54 2.09 11.11
N LEU A 139 13.95 1.25 11.97
CA LEU A 139 14.64 0.69 13.14
C LEU A 139 15.78 -0.25 12.71
N ASN A 140 15.53 -1.12 11.74
CA ASN A 140 16.53 -2.03 11.19
C ASN A 140 17.67 -1.24 10.54
N PHE A 141 17.35 -0.18 9.79
CA PHE A 141 18.35 0.69 9.20
C PHE A 141 19.25 1.34 10.26
N MET A 142 18.66 1.88 11.34
CA MET A 142 19.45 2.45 12.45
C MET A 142 20.31 1.41 13.16
N ALA A 143 19.81 0.18 13.35
CA ALA A 143 20.58 -0.91 13.95
C ALA A 143 21.77 -1.33 13.09
N GLN A 144 21.63 -1.33 11.75
CA GLN A 144 22.71 -1.67 10.82
C GLN A 144 23.82 -0.62 10.77
N ASN A 145 23.49 0.66 10.96
CA ASN A 145 24.44 1.79 10.88
C ASN A 145 25.09 2.16 12.22
N LYS A 146 24.80 1.42 13.31
CA LYS A 146 25.37 1.65 14.64
C LYS A 146 26.77 1.03 14.85
N LYS A 147 27.44 0.61 13.78
CA LYS A 147 28.79 0.04 13.81
C LYS A 147 29.85 1.12 13.73
#